data_AF-A0A8S3V6Z5-F1
#
_entry.id   AF-A0A8S3V6Z5-F1
#
_cell.length_a   1.000
_cell.length_b   1.000
_cell.length_c   1.000
_cell.angle_alpha   90.00
_cell.angle_beta   90.00
_cell.angle_gamma   90.00
#
_symmetry.space_group_name_H-M   'P 1'
#
loop_
_entity.id
_entity.type
_entity.pdbx_description
1 polymer ?
#
loop_
_entity_poly.entity_id
_entity_poly.type
_entity_poly.pdbx_seq_one_letter_code
_entity_poly.pdbx_strand_id
1 'polypeptide(L)'
;MELQLLEDLFLRFDEIIPERIHISDLGKGVAGISSMLTLTRIHNAVAACSSMRKLLILSKDYSLKREAFGNRLYNYPLHVQTLARLETEVRAATLFVFQAVLLLSKQESGKATEDELHLLRLLTPLIKLYTGKQAMSVSSEGLESFGGQGYIEETGLPNFLRDAQVLTIWEGTTNILSLDVLRCISKSNGQALISLKNDVDQKLSRTPSELSKEAEKLQMALKSVLQFVTTNQENLDVLTFAARDLSYSLSRIYMGTLMIEHTASCEMSPVDIHACKRWCEQQLSLVSNHDQYSKQSSDMDKELVYG
;
A
#
# COMPACT_ATOMS: atom_id res chain seq x y z
N MET A 1 -31.88 -24.68 12.45
CA MET A 1 -30.69 -24.16 13.15
C MET A 1 -30.52 -22.75 12.65
N GLU A 2 -31.07 -21.79 13.40
CA GLU A 2 -31.07 -20.37 13.05
C GLU A 2 -29.62 -19.86 13.04
N LEU A 3 -29.17 -19.36 11.89
CA LEU A 3 -27.93 -18.63 11.74
C LEU A 3 -28.15 -17.20 12.28
N GLN A 4 -28.14 -17.07 13.60
CA GLN A 4 -27.69 -15.87 14.27
C GLN A 4 -26.19 -15.82 14.04
N LEU A 5 -25.68 -14.96 13.15
CA LEU A 5 -24.29 -14.47 13.16
C LEU A 5 -24.09 -13.39 12.09
N LEU A 6 -23.56 -12.26 12.56
CA LEU A 6 -23.22 -10.98 11.88
C LEU A 6 -24.35 -9.94 11.86
N GLU A 7 -24.62 -9.35 13.02
CA GLU A 7 -25.15 -7.99 13.09
C GLU A 7 -24.01 -7.02 12.72
N ASP A 8 -23.97 -6.55 11.48
CA ASP A 8 -23.51 -5.18 11.26
C ASP A 8 -24.45 -4.28 12.07
N LEU A 9 -23.92 -3.68 13.13
CA LEU A 9 -24.73 -2.97 14.10
C LEU A 9 -25.30 -1.68 13.47
N PHE A 10 -26.55 -1.72 13.05
CA PHE A 10 -27.30 -0.52 12.67
C PHE A 10 -27.75 0.22 13.93
N LEU A 11 -27.00 1.27 14.30
CA LEU A 11 -27.32 2.13 15.44
C LEU A 11 -28.41 3.15 15.06
N ARG A 12 -29.53 3.15 15.78
CA ARG A 12 -30.53 4.23 15.75
C ARG A 12 -30.33 5.14 16.95
N PHE A 13 -30.10 6.43 16.68
CA PHE A 13 -29.80 7.43 17.72
C PHE A 13 -31.01 8.27 18.12
N ASP A 14 -32.21 7.86 17.70
CA ASP A 14 -33.42 8.68 17.78
C ASP A 14 -34.09 8.62 19.17
N GLU A 15 -33.74 7.66 20.01
CA GLU A 15 -34.46 7.42 21.28
C GLU A 15 -33.59 7.23 22.56
N ILE A 16 -32.27 7.03 22.47
CA ILE A 16 -31.45 6.67 23.65
C ILE A 16 -30.02 7.26 23.62
N ILE A 17 -29.88 8.58 23.59
CA ILE A 17 -28.66 9.23 24.12
C ILE A 17 -29.08 10.38 25.03
N PRO A 18 -29.10 10.19 26.36
CA PRO A 18 -29.49 11.22 27.32
C PRO A 18 -28.57 12.44 27.28
N GLU A 19 -27.30 12.25 26.92
CA GLU A 19 -26.28 13.30 26.98
C GLU A 19 -25.24 13.11 25.88
N ARG A 20 -25.03 14.14 25.05
CA ARG A 20 -23.98 14.17 24.02
C ARG A 20 -22.87 15.10 24.50
N ILE A 21 -21.65 14.56 24.61
CA ILE A 21 -20.48 15.34 25.01
C ILE A 21 -19.77 15.83 23.75
N HIS A 22 -19.60 17.14 23.65
CA HIS A 22 -18.78 17.74 22.59
C HIS A 22 -17.30 17.53 22.89
N ILE A 23 -16.61 16.79 22.03
CA ILE A 23 -15.18 16.44 22.19
C ILE A 23 -14.26 17.41 21.43
N SER A 24 -14.73 18.00 20.33
CA SER A 24 -13.97 18.96 19.52
C SER A 24 -14.73 20.28 19.35
N ASP A 25 -14.01 21.32 18.93
CA ASP A 25 -14.60 22.62 18.60
C ASP A 25 -15.77 22.49 17.61
N LEU A 26 -16.75 23.38 17.75
CA LEU A 26 -17.91 23.40 16.86
C LEU A 26 -17.46 23.51 15.39
N GLY A 27 -17.96 22.60 14.56
CA GLY A 27 -17.60 22.50 13.15
C GLY A 27 -16.24 21.83 12.85
N LYS A 28 -15.51 21.33 13.86
CA LYS A 28 -14.21 20.67 13.68
C LYS A 28 -14.23 19.15 13.88
N GLY A 29 -15.39 18.50 13.84
CA GLY A 29 -15.53 17.05 14.02
C GLY A 29 -14.62 16.19 13.13
N VAL A 30 -14.51 16.52 11.84
CA VAL A 30 -13.62 15.80 10.90
C VAL A 30 -12.14 15.94 11.28
N ALA A 31 -11.73 17.11 11.79
CA ALA A 31 -10.37 17.30 12.27
C ALA A 31 -10.14 16.52 13.58
N GLY A 32 -11.12 16.54 14.50
CA GLY A 32 -11.05 15.81 15.76
C GLY A 32 -10.92 14.29 15.60
N ILE A 33 -11.62 13.70 14.62
CA ILE A 33 -11.56 12.25 14.36
C ILE A 33 -10.36 11.83 13.50
N SER A 34 -9.59 12.78 12.96
CA SER A 34 -8.53 12.46 12.00
C SER A 34 -7.39 11.62 12.60
N SER A 35 -7.11 11.78 13.89
CA SER A 35 -6.13 10.97 14.62
C SER A 35 -6.52 9.50 14.67
N MET A 36 -7.81 9.22 14.91
CA MET A 36 -8.36 7.86 14.86
C MET A 36 -8.16 7.25 13.47
N LEU A 37 -8.49 7.99 12.40
CA LEU A 37 -8.31 7.53 11.02
C LEU A 37 -6.84 7.20 10.70
N THR A 38 -5.89 7.97 11.21
CA THR A 38 -4.46 7.66 11.04
C THR A 38 -4.12 6.31 11.66
N LEU A 39 -4.57 6.08 12.90
CA LEU A 39 -4.32 4.84 13.62
C LEU A 39 -4.99 3.63 12.95
N THR A 40 -6.27 3.74 12.59
CA THR A 40 -7.03 2.64 11.97
C THR A 40 -6.51 2.28 10.58
N ARG A 41 -6.03 3.26 9.80
CA ARG A 41 -5.41 3.02 8.49
C ARG A 41 -4.07 2.29 8.60
N ILE A 42 -3.26 2.59 9.61
CA ILE A 42 -2.02 1.84 9.89
C ILE A 42 -2.37 0.41 10.35
N HIS A 43 -3.36 0.23 11.22
CA HIS A 43 -3.83 -1.10 11.63
C HIS A 43 -4.35 -1.93 10.45
N ASN A 44 -5.09 -1.32 9.53
CA ASN A 44 -5.51 -1.97 8.30
C ASN A 44 -4.31 -2.48 7.48
N ALA A 45 -3.26 -1.67 7.33
CA ALA A 45 -2.04 -2.09 6.63
C ALA A 45 -1.31 -3.23 7.37
N VAL A 46 -1.30 -3.23 8.70
CA VAL A 46 -0.80 -4.36 9.52
C VAL A 46 -1.61 -5.64 9.27
N ALA A 47 -2.93 -5.54 9.22
CA ALA A 47 -3.82 -6.67 8.91
C ALA A 47 -3.57 -7.21 7.50
N ALA A 48 -3.42 -6.33 6.50
CA ALA A 48 -3.06 -6.69 5.14
C ALA A 48 -1.73 -7.46 5.10
N CYS A 49 -0.68 -6.89 5.70
CA CYS A 49 0.65 -7.48 5.68
C CYS A 49 0.72 -8.83 6.40
N SER A 50 0.07 -8.95 7.57
CA SER A 50 0.04 -10.19 8.35
C SER A 50 -0.73 -11.31 7.64
N SER A 51 -1.89 -10.99 7.04
CA SER A 51 -2.68 -11.92 6.25
C SER A 51 -1.89 -12.46 5.06
N MET A 52 -1.26 -11.58 4.26
CA MET A 52 -0.41 -11.99 3.14
C MET A 52 0.76 -12.87 3.57
N ARG A 53 1.45 -12.49 4.66
CA ARG A 53 2.58 -13.27 5.20
C ARG A 53 2.13 -14.65 5.64
N LYS A 54 0.99 -14.76 6.32
CA LYS A 54 0.47 -16.03 6.82
C LYS A 54 0.11 -16.96 5.67
N LEU A 55 -0.63 -16.49 4.67
CA LEU A 55 -0.98 -17.28 3.49
C LEU A 55 0.28 -17.77 2.77
N LEU A 56 1.25 -16.89 2.53
CA LEU A 56 2.49 -17.25 1.84
C LEU A 56 3.29 -18.33 2.58
N ILE A 57 3.32 -18.30 3.93
CA ILE A 57 3.95 -19.37 4.72
C ILE A 57 3.24 -20.70 4.50
N LEU A 58 1.89 -20.70 4.49
CA LEU A 58 1.11 -21.91 4.21
C LEU A 58 1.35 -22.42 2.79
N SER A 59 1.38 -21.54 1.78
CA SER A 59 1.65 -21.92 0.38
C SER A 59 3.04 -22.54 0.24
N LYS A 60 4.06 -21.98 0.89
CA LYS A 60 5.43 -22.54 0.91
C LYS A 60 5.46 -23.92 1.55
N ASP A 61 4.85 -24.08 2.72
CA ASP A 61 4.78 -25.38 3.41
C ASP A 61 4.04 -26.43 2.57
N TYR A 62 2.92 -26.06 1.93
CA TYR A 62 2.19 -26.93 1.02
C TYR A 62 3.05 -27.35 -0.18
N SER A 63 3.84 -26.42 -0.75
CA SER A 63 4.71 -26.70 -1.90
C SER A 63 5.77 -27.77 -1.63
N LEU A 64 6.17 -27.95 -0.37
CA LEU A 64 7.14 -28.96 0.07
C LEU A 64 6.52 -30.35 0.24
N LYS A 65 5.19 -30.46 0.22
CA LYS A 65 4.43 -31.69 0.48
C LYS A 65 3.64 -32.16 -0.75
N ARG A 66 3.07 -31.22 -1.50
CA ARG A 66 2.22 -31.55 -2.65
C ARG A 66 3.06 -32.03 -3.82
N GLU A 67 2.71 -33.21 -4.33
CA GLU A 67 3.26 -33.75 -5.56
C GLU A 67 2.31 -33.51 -6.75
N ALA A 68 2.89 -33.17 -7.89
CA ALA A 68 2.23 -33.09 -9.18
C ALA A 68 3.26 -33.51 -10.24
N PHE A 69 2.82 -34.24 -11.26
CA PHE A 69 3.70 -34.73 -12.34
C PHE A 69 4.98 -35.44 -11.83
N GLY A 70 4.86 -36.20 -10.73
CA GLY A 70 5.95 -36.99 -10.17
C GLY A 70 7.00 -36.20 -9.37
N ASN A 71 6.77 -34.92 -9.08
CA ASN A 71 7.69 -34.12 -8.27
C ASN A 71 6.94 -33.18 -7.30
N ARG A 72 7.62 -32.72 -6.25
CA ARG A 72 7.08 -31.70 -5.33
C ARG A 72 6.98 -30.35 -6.03
N LEU A 73 5.95 -29.57 -5.71
CA LEU A 73 5.76 -28.24 -6.30
C LEU A 73 6.98 -27.33 -6.13
N TYR A 74 7.65 -27.40 -4.99
CA TYR A 74 8.91 -26.68 -4.72
C TYR A 74 10.01 -26.93 -5.77
N ASN A 75 10.05 -28.11 -6.39
CA ASN A 75 11.07 -28.45 -7.38
C ASN A 75 10.76 -27.90 -8.78
N TYR A 76 9.59 -27.29 -9.00
CA TYR A 76 9.26 -26.64 -10.26
C TYR A 76 9.64 -25.14 -10.21
N PRO A 77 10.57 -24.68 -11.07
CA PRO A 77 10.97 -23.27 -11.11
C PRO A 77 9.79 -22.30 -11.32
N LEU A 78 8.76 -22.71 -12.07
CA LEU A 78 7.53 -21.94 -12.27
C LEU A 78 6.80 -21.63 -10.95
N HIS A 79 6.63 -22.65 -10.09
CA HIS A 79 5.94 -22.48 -8.82
C HIS A 79 6.76 -21.61 -7.86
N VAL A 80 8.06 -21.85 -7.79
CA VAL A 80 8.97 -21.03 -6.97
C VAL A 80 9.03 -19.58 -7.46
N GLN A 81 9.03 -19.34 -8.78
CA GLN A 81 8.98 -17.99 -9.35
C GLN A 81 7.71 -17.24 -8.93
N THR A 82 6.57 -17.94 -8.88
CA THR A 82 5.29 -17.37 -8.45
C THR A 82 5.33 -16.99 -6.97
N LEU A 83 5.73 -17.93 -6.10
CA LEU A 83 5.89 -17.65 -4.67
C LEU A 83 6.96 -16.58 -4.39
N ALA A 84 8.00 -16.48 -5.22
CA ALA A 84 9.01 -15.44 -5.10
C ALA A 84 8.46 -14.05 -5.40
N ARG A 85 7.54 -13.90 -6.37
CA ARG A 85 6.83 -12.63 -6.61
C ARG A 85 5.99 -12.23 -5.39
N LEU A 86 5.22 -13.16 -4.84
CA LEU A 86 4.43 -12.91 -3.63
C LEU A 86 5.33 -12.54 -2.43
N GLU A 87 6.46 -13.23 -2.26
CA GLU A 87 7.43 -12.90 -1.21
C GLU A 87 7.97 -11.46 -1.36
N THR A 88 8.29 -11.03 -2.58
CA THR A 88 8.76 -9.66 -2.83
C THR A 88 7.70 -8.63 -2.40
N GLU A 89 6.43 -8.83 -2.76
CA GLU A 89 5.31 -7.96 -2.35
C GLU A 89 5.19 -7.88 -0.82
N VAL A 90 5.23 -9.03 -0.13
CA VAL A 90 5.09 -9.10 1.32
C VAL A 90 6.27 -8.44 2.04
N ARG A 91 7.50 -8.61 1.56
CA ARG A 91 8.69 -7.95 2.15
C ARG A 91 8.60 -6.44 2.05
N ALA A 92 8.27 -5.95 0.86
CA ALA A 92 8.10 -4.52 0.60
C ALA A 92 6.99 -3.94 1.50
N ALA A 93 5.84 -4.63 1.61
CA ALA A 93 4.74 -4.23 2.48
C ALA A 93 5.14 -4.21 3.96
N THR A 94 5.92 -5.22 4.39
CA THR A 94 6.40 -5.33 5.78
C THR A 94 7.27 -4.12 6.13
N LEU A 95 8.24 -3.77 5.28
CA LEU A 95 9.10 -2.61 5.51
C LEU A 95 8.29 -1.30 5.54
N PHE A 96 7.30 -1.17 4.67
CA PHE A 96 6.44 0.01 4.64
C PHE A 96 5.63 0.17 5.94
N VAL A 97 5.07 -0.94 6.46
CA VAL A 97 4.35 -0.96 7.74
C VAL A 97 5.26 -0.55 8.89
N PHE A 98 6.46 -1.14 8.99
CA PHE A 98 7.39 -0.78 10.05
C PHE A 98 7.84 0.69 9.97
N GLN A 99 8.04 1.23 8.77
CA GLN A 99 8.37 2.64 8.60
C GLN A 99 7.23 3.56 9.07
N ALA A 100 5.97 3.25 8.73
CA ALA A 100 4.83 4.03 9.20
C ALA A 100 4.68 3.95 10.74
N VAL A 101 4.86 2.76 11.32
CA VAL A 101 4.83 2.56 12.78
C VAL A 101 5.98 3.31 13.49
N LEU A 102 7.18 3.32 12.91
CA LEU A 102 8.30 4.08 13.44
C LEU A 102 8.01 5.58 13.49
N LEU A 103 7.47 6.15 12.40
CA LEU A 103 7.11 7.55 12.33
C LEU A 103 5.97 7.90 13.29
N LEU A 104 4.95 7.03 13.40
CA LEU A 104 3.88 7.18 14.39
C LEU A 104 4.43 7.20 15.82
N SER A 105 5.33 6.28 16.16
CA SER A 105 5.96 6.21 17.47
C SER A 105 6.79 7.47 17.78
N LYS A 106 7.50 8.03 16.79
CA LYS A 106 8.21 9.31 16.94
C LYS A 106 7.25 10.47 17.19
N GLN A 107 6.11 10.52 16.49
CA GLN A 107 5.08 11.53 16.72
C GLN A 107 4.51 11.43 18.13
N GLU A 108 4.11 10.24 18.56
CA GLU A 108 3.51 9.99 19.90
C GLU A 108 4.49 10.26 21.05
N SER A 109 5.79 10.03 20.82
CA SER A 109 6.84 10.33 21.80
C SER A 109 7.35 11.78 21.76
N GLY A 110 6.79 12.64 20.90
CA GLY A 110 7.22 14.04 20.75
C GLY A 110 8.63 14.20 20.18
N LYS A 111 9.15 13.18 19.47
CA LYS A 111 10.50 13.14 18.90
C LYS A 111 10.53 13.30 17.37
N ALA A 112 9.37 13.39 16.72
CA ALA A 112 9.29 13.57 15.28
C ALA A 112 9.72 14.98 14.87
N THR A 113 10.54 15.06 13.83
CA THR A 113 10.82 16.33 13.13
C THR A 113 9.62 16.77 12.30
N GLU A 114 9.58 18.04 11.87
CA GLU A 114 8.51 18.51 10.96
C GLU A 114 8.46 17.71 9.66
N ASP A 115 9.62 17.36 9.09
CA ASP A 115 9.70 16.51 7.91
C ASP A 115 9.12 15.12 8.16
N GLU A 116 9.38 14.53 9.33
CA GLU A 116 8.82 13.22 9.71
C GLU A 116 7.29 13.28 9.90
N LEU A 117 6.75 14.39 10.40
CA LEU A 117 5.29 14.60 10.52
C LEU A 117 4.63 14.73 9.14
N HIS A 118 5.24 15.50 8.23
CA HIS A 118 4.79 15.62 6.85
C HIS A 118 4.83 14.29 6.11
N LEU A 119 5.92 13.53 6.31
CA LEU A 119 6.09 12.20 5.75
C LEU A 119 5.03 11.24 6.30
N LEU A 120 4.83 11.16 7.61
CA LEU A 120 3.80 10.30 8.23
C LEU A 120 2.40 10.60 7.65
N ARG A 121 2.06 11.89 7.53
CA ARG A 121 0.76 12.30 6.99
C ARG A 121 0.55 11.87 5.53
N LEU A 122 1.61 11.88 4.72
CA LEU A 122 1.58 11.41 3.33
C LEU A 122 1.56 9.89 3.23
N LEU A 123 2.39 9.20 4.02
CA LEU A 123 2.52 7.74 3.96
C LEU A 123 1.28 7.02 4.49
N THR A 124 0.54 7.59 5.44
CA THR A 124 -0.66 6.97 6.04
C THR A 124 -1.73 6.55 5.01
N PRO A 125 -2.20 7.41 4.08
CA PRO A 125 -3.11 6.97 3.03
C PRO A 125 -2.43 6.03 2.03
N LEU A 126 -1.15 6.26 1.68
CA LEU A 126 -0.40 5.44 0.71
C LEU A 126 -0.25 3.99 1.17
N ILE A 127 0.15 3.77 2.43
CA ILE A 127 0.35 2.43 2.95
C ILE A 127 -0.96 1.65 2.98
N LYS A 128 -2.05 2.28 3.44
CA LYS A 128 -3.37 1.63 3.52
C LYS A 128 -3.87 1.26 2.12
N LEU A 129 -3.86 2.21 1.19
CA LEU A 129 -4.43 1.98 -0.15
C LEU A 129 -3.63 0.93 -0.92
N TYR A 130 -2.30 0.92 -0.77
CA TYR A 130 -1.44 0.02 -1.54
C TYR A 130 -1.43 -1.38 -0.94
N THR A 131 -1.21 -1.52 0.37
CA THR A 131 -1.20 -2.84 1.04
C THR A 131 -2.55 -3.54 0.99
N GLY A 132 -3.67 -2.81 1.06
CA GLY A 132 -4.99 -3.41 0.86
C GLY A 132 -5.15 -4.03 -0.54
N LYS A 133 -4.64 -3.36 -1.59
CA LYS A 133 -4.67 -3.89 -2.96
C LYS A 133 -3.68 -5.04 -3.17
N GLN A 134 -2.51 -4.99 -2.54
CA GLN A 134 -1.58 -6.11 -2.48
C GLN A 134 -2.23 -7.32 -1.80
N ALA A 135 -2.92 -7.13 -0.68
CA ALA A 135 -3.55 -8.23 0.06
C ALA A 135 -4.55 -9.01 -0.80
N MET A 136 -5.36 -8.32 -1.61
CA MET A 136 -6.26 -8.98 -2.55
C MET A 136 -5.51 -9.80 -3.61
N SER A 137 -4.50 -9.22 -4.25
CA SER A 137 -3.73 -9.91 -5.29
C SER A 137 -2.96 -11.12 -4.74
N VAL A 138 -2.28 -10.94 -3.61
CA VAL A 138 -1.51 -12.00 -2.96
C VAL A 138 -2.43 -13.10 -2.43
N SER A 139 -3.62 -12.75 -1.92
CA SER A 139 -4.59 -13.75 -1.46
C SER A 139 -5.08 -14.61 -2.61
N SER A 140 -5.48 -14.01 -3.74
CA SER A 140 -5.95 -14.76 -4.90
C SER A 140 -4.91 -15.76 -5.41
N GLU A 141 -3.69 -15.30 -5.67
CA GLU A 141 -2.60 -16.15 -6.18
C GLU A 141 -2.13 -17.19 -5.14
N GLY A 142 -2.12 -16.79 -3.87
CA GLY A 142 -1.73 -17.66 -2.76
C GLY A 142 -2.71 -18.82 -2.56
N LEU A 143 -4.01 -18.59 -2.77
CA LEU A 143 -5.04 -19.65 -2.78
C LEU A 143 -4.85 -20.58 -3.98
N GLU A 144 -4.59 -20.04 -5.17
CA GLU A 144 -4.36 -20.83 -6.38
C GLU A 144 -3.17 -21.80 -6.24
N SER A 145 -2.18 -21.45 -5.41
CA SER A 145 -1.04 -22.32 -5.08
C SER A 145 -1.44 -23.66 -4.43
N PHE A 146 -2.66 -23.77 -3.88
CA PHE A 146 -3.22 -25.00 -3.33
C PHE A 146 -4.06 -25.81 -4.33
N GLY A 147 -4.30 -25.27 -5.53
CA GLY A 147 -5.25 -25.81 -6.50
C GLY A 147 -6.67 -25.81 -5.94
N GLY A 148 -7.44 -26.88 -6.22
CA GLY A 148 -8.82 -27.01 -5.74
C GLY A 148 -8.97 -26.86 -4.23
N GLN A 149 -7.97 -27.29 -3.43
CA GLN A 149 -8.02 -27.14 -1.97
C GLN A 149 -8.05 -25.68 -1.51
N GLY A 150 -7.48 -24.76 -2.28
CA GLY A 150 -7.53 -23.32 -1.97
C GLY A 150 -8.93 -22.72 -2.05
N TYR A 151 -9.87 -23.42 -2.71
CA TYR A 151 -11.25 -23.00 -2.88
C TYR A 151 -12.22 -23.64 -1.87
N ILE A 152 -11.81 -24.71 -1.19
CA ILE A 152 -12.67 -25.46 -0.27
C ILE A 152 -12.73 -24.74 1.09
N GLU A 153 -13.93 -24.31 1.50
CA GLU A 153 -14.17 -23.50 2.70
C GLU A 153 -13.71 -24.19 4.00
N GLU A 154 -13.84 -25.51 4.10
CA GLU A 154 -13.43 -26.31 5.27
C GLU A 154 -11.92 -26.29 5.52
N THR A 155 -11.11 -25.88 4.52
CA THR A 155 -9.67 -25.69 4.72
C THR A 155 -9.34 -24.40 5.46
N GLY A 156 -10.30 -23.47 5.54
CA GLY A 156 -10.12 -22.12 6.06
C GLY A 156 -9.29 -21.20 5.15
N LEU A 157 -8.77 -21.67 4.01
CA LEU A 157 -8.01 -20.85 3.07
C LEU A 157 -8.86 -19.75 2.39
N PRO A 158 -10.12 -20.01 1.98
CA PRO A 158 -10.95 -18.96 1.38
C PRO A 158 -11.18 -17.72 2.27
N ASN A 159 -11.06 -17.85 3.60
CA ASN A 159 -11.11 -16.72 4.53
C ASN A 159 -10.08 -15.64 4.18
N PHE A 160 -8.85 -16.01 3.76
CA PHE A 160 -7.82 -15.01 3.43
C PHE A 160 -8.29 -14.06 2.33
N LEU A 161 -8.95 -14.58 1.29
CA LEU A 161 -9.45 -13.75 0.19
C LEU A 161 -10.68 -12.93 0.60
N ARG A 162 -11.63 -13.53 1.34
CA ARG A 162 -12.82 -12.83 1.83
C ARG A 162 -12.44 -11.69 2.79
N ASP A 163 -11.55 -11.96 3.73
CA ASP A 163 -11.10 -11.00 4.73
C ASP A 163 -10.17 -9.93 4.12
N ALA A 164 -9.38 -10.27 3.09
CA ALA A 164 -8.58 -9.27 2.38
C ALA A 164 -9.44 -8.21 1.67
N GLN A 165 -10.67 -8.55 1.25
CA GLN A 165 -11.52 -7.64 0.49
C GLN A 165 -11.94 -6.42 1.30
N VAL A 166 -12.28 -6.61 2.58
CA VAL A 166 -12.69 -5.49 3.46
C VAL A 166 -11.58 -4.46 3.60
N LEU A 167 -10.31 -4.87 3.54
CA LEU A 167 -9.14 -3.99 3.68
C LEU A 167 -9.09 -2.89 2.61
N THR A 168 -9.65 -3.16 1.43
CA THR A 168 -9.73 -2.19 0.32
C THR A 168 -10.90 -1.22 0.45
N ILE A 169 -11.86 -1.50 1.34
CA ILE A 169 -13.16 -0.83 1.43
C ILE A 169 -13.22 0.07 2.67
N TRP A 170 -13.12 -0.50 3.87
CA TRP A 170 -13.24 0.25 5.13
C TRP A 170 -12.10 1.27 5.31
N GLU A 171 -12.28 2.27 6.17
CA GLU A 171 -11.26 3.31 6.45
C GLU A 171 -10.80 4.12 5.22
N GLY A 172 -11.61 4.12 4.15
CA GLY A 172 -11.39 4.84 2.91
C GLY A 172 -11.02 3.93 1.74
N THR A 173 -11.78 4.01 0.64
CA THR A 173 -11.50 3.25 -0.58
C THR A 173 -10.21 3.73 -1.25
N THR A 174 -9.63 2.92 -2.14
CA THR A 174 -8.38 3.26 -2.83
C THR A 174 -8.45 4.64 -3.51
N ASN A 175 -9.53 4.94 -4.25
CA ASN A 175 -9.66 6.24 -4.92
C ASN A 175 -9.83 7.40 -3.93
N ILE A 176 -10.61 7.21 -2.85
CA ILE A 176 -10.79 8.26 -1.83
C ILE A 176 -9.47 8.55 -1.11
N LEU A 177 -8.67 7.54 -0.81
CA LEU A 177 -7.34 7.74 -0.22
C LEU A 177 -6.35 8.35 -1.21
N SER A 178 -6.46 8.06 -2.49
CA SER A 178 -5.69 8.75 -3.54
C SER A 178 -6.04 10.24 -3.64
N LEU A 179 -7.30 10.60 -3.45
CA LEU A 179 -7.69 12.01 -3.32
C LEU A 179 -7.20 12.62 -2.00
N ASP A 180 -7.13 11.84 -0.90
CA ASP A 180 -6.54 12.30 0.36
C ASP A 180 -5.02 12.55 0.24
N VAL A 181 -4.31 11.80 -0.60
CA VAL A 181 -2.90 12.07 -0.96
C VAL A 181 -2.79 13.45 -1.62
N LEU A 182 -3.61 13.77 -2.63
CA LEU A 182 -3.61 15.09 -3.25
C LEU A 182 -3.94 16.21 -2.25
N ARG A 183 -4.93 15.98 -1.38
CA ARG A 183 -5.28 16.90 -0.31
C ARG A 183 -4.12 17.12 0.66
N CYS A 184 -3.36 16.08 1.00
CA CYS A 184 -2.16 16.20 1.83
C CYS A 184 -1.09 17.06 1.16
N ILE A 185 -0.83 16.84 -0.12
CA ILE A 185 0.15 17.61 -0.90
C ILE A 185 -0.27 19.08 -0.97
N SER A 186 -1.53 19.36 -1.32
CA SER A 186 -2.07 20.72 -1.40
C SER A 186 -2.06 21.44 -0.05
N LYS A 187 -2.56 20.82 1.03
CA LYS A 187 -2.61 21.46 2.37
C LYS A 187 -1.24 21.74 2.98
N SER A 188 -0.23 20.99 2.59
CA SER A 188 1.15 21.19 3.03
C SER A 188 1.94 22.13 2.12
N ASN A 189 1.31 22.74 1.11
CA ASN A 189 2.00 23.56 0.09
C ASN A 189 3.19 22.81 -0.53
N GLY A 190 3.03 21.50 -0.77
CA GLY A 190 4.08 20.65 -1.33
C GLY A 190 5.11 20.11 -0.33
N GLN A 191 5.12 20.57 0.93
CA GLN A 191 6.11 20.13 1.92
C GLN A 191 6.09 18.61 2.13
N ALA A 192 4.93 17.96 2.05
CA ALA A 192 4.82 16.51 2.11
C ALA A 192 5.67 15.78 1.04
N LEU A 193 5.72 16.29 -0.19
CA LEU A 193 6.54 15.72 -1.25
C LEU A 193 8.02 16.05 -1.08
N ILE A 194 8.33 17.23 -0.54
CA ILE A 194 9.71 17.62 -0.21
C ILE A 194 10.27 16.70 0.87
N SER A 195 9.54 16.47 1.96
CA SER A 195 9.96 15.56 3.03
C SER A 195 10.11 14.11 2.53
N LEU A 196 9.20 13.64 1.66
CA LEU A 196 9.34 12.34 0.99
C LEU A 196 10.62 12.27 0.15
N LYS A 197 10.88 13.30 -0.67
CA LYS A 197 12.09 13.36 -1.51
C LYS A 197 13.35 13.34 -0.66
N ASN A 198 13.39 14.15 0.41
CA ASN A 198 14.53 14.22 1.31
C ASN A 198 14.81 12.86 1.98
N ASP A 199 13.77 12.19 2.47
CA ASP A 199 13.89 10.85 3.08
C ASP A 199 14.36 9.81 2.05
N VAL A 200 13.83 9.86 0.81
CA VAL A 200 14.26 8.97 -0.27
C VAL A 200 15.73 9.21 -0.63
N ASP A 201 16.14 10.46 -0.85
CA ASP A 201 17.52 10.80 -1.18
C ASP A 201 18.48 10.39 -0.05
N GLN A 202 18.11 10.61 1.20
CA GLN A 202 18.89 10.20 2.36
C GLN A 202 19.08 8.68 2.40
N LYS A 203 18.02 7.90 2.21
CA LYS A 203 18.08 6.43 2.22
C LYS A 203 18.90 5.90 1.05
N LEU A 204 18.71 6.46 -0.15
CA LEU A 204 19.44 6.05 -1.34
C LEU A 204 20.92 6.49 -1.33
N SER A 205 21.30 7.47 -0.52
CA SER A 205 22.72 7.86 -0.36
C SER A 205 23.60 6.73 0.22
N ARG A 206 22.99 5.75 0.87
CA ARG A 206 23.66 4.59 1.49
C ARG A 206 23.55 3.31 0.65
N THR A 207 23.22 3.44 -0.64
CA THR A 207 23.00 2.30 -1.53
C THR A 207 24.27 1.46 -1.71
N PRO A 208 24.22 0.13 -1.53
CA PRO A 208 25.32 -0.77 -1.87
C PRO A 208 25.61 -0.77 -3.38
N SER A 209 26.86 -0.98 -3.76
CA SER A 209 27.30 -0.91 -5.17
C SER A 209 26.49 -1.82 -6.12
N GLU A 210 26.05 -2.97 -5.61
CA GLU A 210 25.30 -4.02 -6.28
C GLU A 210 23.86 -3.62 -6.64
N LEU A 211 23.36 -2.55 -6.03
CA LEU A 211 22.01 -1.98 -6.19
C LEU A 211 22.02 -0.56 -6.78
N SER A 212 23.17 -0.08 -7.28
CA SER A 212 23.32 1.24 -7.89
C SER A 212 22.30 1.50 -9.01
N LYS A 213 22.13 0.54 -9.92
CA LYS A 213 21.15 0.63 -11.02
C LYS A 213 19.70 0.71 -10.51
N GLU A 214 19.38 -0.03 -9.46
CA GLU A 214 18.06 -0.02 -8.84
C GLU A 214 17.77 1.32 -8.16
N ALA A 215 18.76 1.90 -7.45
CA ALA A 215 18.64 3.23 -6.87
C ALA A 215 18.46 4.32 -7.95
N GLU A 216 19.21 4.25 -9.06
CA GLU A 216 19.04 5.17 -10.19
C GLU A 216 17.63 5.10 -10.77
N LYS A 217 17.08 3.89 -10.95
CA LYS A 217 15.69 3.70 -11.41
C LYS A 217 14.68 4.36 -10.46
N LEU A 218 14.84 4.18 -9.15
CA LEU A 218 13.96 4.80 -8.15
C LEU A 218 14.06 6.33 -8.16
N GLN A 219 15.28 6.88 -8.27
CA GLN A 219 15.49 8.32 -8.38
C GLN A 219 14.88 8.91 -9.65
N MET A 220 15.04 8.24 -10.79
CA MET A 220 14.42 8.65 -12.06
C MET A 220 12.89 8.61 -11.97
N ALA A 221 12.31 7.56 -11.38
CA ALA A 221 10.88 7.45 -11.17
C ALA A 221 10.35 8.57 -10.24
N LEU A 222 11.05 8.84 -9.13
CA LEU A 222 10.70 9.93 -8.22
C LEU A 222 10.76 11.28 -8.93
N LYS A 223 11.82 11.53 -9.69
CA LYS A 223 11.95 12.77 -10.48
C LYS A 223 10.80 12.93 -11.46
N SER A 224 10.40 11.86 -12.15
CA SER A 224 9.27 11.87 -13.09
C SER A 224 7.95 12.20 -12.38
N VAL A 225 7.70 11.59 -11.22
CA VAL A 225 6.50 11.86 -10.40
C VAL A 225 6.47 13.30 -9.90
N LEU A 226 7.59 13.81 -9.37
CA LEU A 226 7.67 15.20 -8.90
C LEU A 226 7.49 16.18 -10.06
N GLN A 227 8.09 15.92 -11.21
CA GLN A 227 7.91 16.73 -12.42
C GLN A 227 6.44 16.75 -12.86
N PHE A 228 5.75 15.60 -12.83
CA PHE A 228 4.33 15.50 -13.17
C PHE A 228 3.47 16.38 -12.25
N VAL A 229 3.69 16.32 -10.94
CA VAL A 229 2.95 17.14 -9.96
C VAL A 229 3.24 18.63 -10.17
N THR A 230 4.50 19.03 -10.31
CA THR A 230 4.88 20.43 -10.53
C THR A 230 4.29 20.99 -11.83
N THR A 231 4.33 20.21 -12.91
CA THR A 231 3.80 20.63 -14.22
C THR A 231 2.29 20.87 -14.18
N ASN A 232 1.57 20.10 -13.36
CA ASN A 232 0.11 20.13 -13.26
C ASN A 232 -0.41 20.78 -11.97
N GLN A 233 0.42 21.53 -11.24
CA GLN A 233 0.07 22.07 -9.92
C GLN A 233 -1.20 22.97 -9.93
N GLU A 234 -1.48 23.62 -11.07
CA GLU A 234 -2.66 24.47 -11.28
C GLU A 234 -3.82 23.73 -11.98
N ASN A 235 -3.59 22.50 -12.47
CA ASN A 235 -4.57 21.70 -13.19
C ASN A 235 -5.13 20.57 -12.32
N LEU A 236 -6.10 20.93 -11.47
CA LEU A 236 -6.72 20.00 -10.53
C LEU A 236 -7.43 18.83 -11.23
N ASP A 237 -7.98 19.03 -12.43
CA ASP A 237 -8.65 17.96 -13.18
C ASP A 237 -7.65 16.86 -13.58
N VAL A 238 -6.48 17.23 -14.10
CA VAL A 238 -5.41 16.27 -14.42
C VAL A 238 -4.93 15.55 -13.16
N LEU A 239 -4.68 16.29 -12.08
CA LEU A 239 -4.19 15.69 -10.83
C LEU A 239 -5.22 14.70 -10.24
N THR A 240 -6.50 15.05 -10.23
CA THR A 240 -7.56 14.18 -9.72
C THR A 240 -7.78 12.95 -10.59
N PHE A 241 -7.69 13.09 -11.92
CA PHE A 241 -7.74 11.96 -12.85
C PHE A 241 -6.56 11.00 -12.63
N ALA A 242 -5.35 11.54 -12.45
CA ALA A 242 -4.13 10.76 -12.22
C ALA A 242 -3.94 10.29 -10.76
N ALA A 243 -4.86 10.62 -9.84
CA ALA A 243 -4.62 10.51 -8.39
C ALA A 243 -4.20 9.10 -7.95
N ARG A 244 -4.82 8.07 -8.55
CA ARG A 244 -4.54 6.68 -8.22
C ARG A 244 -3.16 6.24 -8.71
N ASP A 245 -2.83 6.56 -9.95
CA ASP A 245 -1.53 6.25 -10.54
C ASP A 245 -0.41 6.98 -9.81
N LEU A 246 -0.63 8.23 -9.43
CA LEU A 246 0.28 9.01 -8.61
C LEU A 246 0.53 8.32 -7.26
N SER A 247 -0.54 7.91 -6.58
CA SER A 247 -0.46 7.24 -5.28
C SER A 247 0.28 5.90 -5.36
N TYR A 248 0.01 5.11 -6.40
CA TYR A 248 0.71 3.84 -6.62
C TYR A 248 2.18 4.07 -6.95
N SER A 249 2.51 5.09 -7.74
CA SER A 249 3.89 5.44 -8.07
C SER A 249 4.67 5.81 -6.80
N LEU A 250 4.13 6.70 -5.97
CA LEU A 250 4.73 7.08 -4.69
C LEU A 250 4.94 5.88 -3.77
N SER A 251 3.94 4.99 -3.68
CA SER A 251 4.02 3.77 -2.86
C SER A 251 5.13 2.84 -3.35
N ARG A 252 5.19 2.57 -4.66
CA ARG A 252 6.20 1.68 -5.29
C ARG A 252 7.61 2.19 -5.11
N ILE A 253 7.80 3.49 -5.33
CA ILE A 253 9.09 4.17 -5.14
C ILE A 253 9.51 4.04 -3.68
N TYR A 254 8.64 4.43 -2.75
CA TYR A 254 8.99 4.45 -1.34
C TYR A 254 9.30 3.05 -0.79
N MET A 255 8.50 2.05 -1.16
CA MET A 255 8.75 0.65 -0.79
C MET A 255 10.07 0.14 -1.39
N GLY A 256 10.40 0.49 -2.63
CA GLY A 256 11.68 0.12 -3.24
C GLY A 256 12.87 0.76 -2.53
N THR A 257 12.74 2.03 -2.15
CA THR A 257 13.75 2.72 -1.33
C THR A 257 13.97 2.03 0.02
N LEU A 258 12.90 1.61 0.70
CA LEU A 258 13.01 0.88 1.97
C LEU A 258 13.69 -0.49 1.78
N MET A 259 13.48 -1.18 0.66
CA MET A 259 14.18 -2.43 0.36
C MET A 259 15.69 -2.23 0.16
N ILE A 260 16.09 -1.12 -0.48
CA ILE A 260 17.51 -0.75 -0.62
C ILE A 260 18.11 -0.42 0.76
N GLU A 261 17.43 0.41 1.55
CA GLU A 261 17.86 0.75 2.91
C GLU A 261 18.04 -0.50 3.78
N HIS A 262 17.07 -1.42 3.74
CA HIS A 262 17.15 -2.67 4.49
C HIS A 262 18.41 -3.47 4.12
N THR A 263 18.68 -3.60 2.82
CA THR A 263 19.86 -4.31 2.30
C THR A 263 21.17 -3.64 2.71
N ALA A 264 21.19 -2.31 2.87
CA ALA A 264 22.36 -1.56 3.34
C ALA A 264 22.59 -1.70 4.86
N SER A 265 21.53 -1.92 5.63
CA SER A 265 21.56 -1.92 7.11
C SER A 265 21.85 -3.28 7.75
N CYS A 266 21.55 -4.38 7.05
CA CYS A 266 21.78 -5.74 7.52
C CYS A 266 23.06 -6.32 6.87
N GLU A 267 23.64 -7.39 7.43
CA GLU A 267 24.63 -8.18 6.71
C GLU A 267 24.04 -8.55 5.34
N MET A 268 24.66 -8.04 4.26
CA MET A 268 24.09 -8.09 2.91
C MET A 268 23.72 -9.53 2.51
N SER A 269 22.44 -9.85 2.61
CA SER A 269 21.91 -11.14 2.20
C SER A 269 21.71 -11.14 0.68
N PRO A 270 22.28 -12.12 -0.05
CA PRO A 270 22.03 -12.27 -1.48
C PRO A 270 20.53 -12.36 -1.84
N VAL A 271 19.71 -12.86 -0.92
CA VAL A 271 18.26 -12.97 -1.09
C VAL A 271 17.59 -11.59 -1.03
N ASP A 272 18.05 -10.69 -0.17
CA ASP A 272 17.49 -9.34 -0.04
C ASP A 272 17.86 -8.48 -1.24
N ILE A 273 19.11 -8.60 -1.73
CA ILE A 273 19.54 -8.00 -3.01
C ILE A 273 18.65 -8.51 -4.15
N HIS A 274 18.41 -9.83 -4.23
CA HIS A 274 17.56 -10.39 -5.29
C HIS A 274 16.12 -9.89 -5.21
N ALA A 275 15.52 -9.84 -4.02
CA ALA A 275 14.17 -9.32 -3.82
C ALA A 275 14.07 -7.84 -4.23
N CYS A 276 15.07 -7.02 -3.86
CA CYS A 276 15.12 -5.61 -4.24
C CYS A 276 15.21 -5.42 -5.76
N LYS A 277 16.06 -6.21 -6.44
CA LYS A 277 16.17 -6.19 -7.91
C LYS A 277 14.84 -6.52 -8.57
N ARG A 278 14.16 -7.59 -8.13
CA ARG A 278 12.83 -7.96 -8.62
C ARG A 278 11.79 -6.86 -8.40
N TRP A 279 11.81 -6.19 -7.24
CA TRP A 279 10.90 -5.07 -7.00
C TRP A 279 11.10 -3.94 -8.02
N CYS A 280 12.36 -3.66 -8.39
CA CYS A 280 12.71 -2.60 -9.33
C CYS A 280 12.59 -3.01 -10.82
N GLU A 281 12.14 -4.24 -11.13
CA GLU A 281 11.78 -4.67 -12.48
C GLU A 281 10.36 -4.21 -12.87
N GLN A 282 9.51 -3.92 -11.89
CA GLN A 282 8.15 -3.45 -12.15
C GLN A 282 8.12 -1.99 -12.64
N GLN A 283 7.00 -1.58 -13.21
CA GLN A 283 6.78 -0.18 -13.56
C GLN A 283 6.64 0.69 -12.28
N LEU A 284 7.69 1.45 -11.95
CA LEU A 284 7.76 2.27 -10.74
C LEU A 284 6.92 3.56 -10.83
N SER A 285 6.88 4.21 -12.00
CA SER A 285 6.03 5.38 -12.27
C SER A 285 4.92 5.01 -13.24
N LEU A 286 3.67 5.14 -12.79
CA LEU A 286 2.47 4.97 -13.61
C LEU A 286 2.00 6.29 -14.22
N VAL A 287 2.30 7.41 -13.56
CA VAL A 287 2.01 8.73 -14.12
C VAL A 287 2.95 9.04 -15.28
N SER A 288 2.38 9.69 -16.30
CA SER A 288 3.10 10.19 -17.46
C SER A 288 2.54 11.55 -17.88
N ASN A 289 3.34 12.36 -18.56
CA ASN A 289 2.92 13.65 -19.12
C ASN A 289 2.22 13.50 -20.48
N HIS A 290 1.82 12.29 -20.88
CA HIS A 290 1.07 12.06 -22.11
C HIS A 290 -0.41 12.44 -21.95
N ASP A 291 -1.13 12.57 -23.06
CA ASP A 291 -2.55 13.00 -23.14
C ASP A 291 -3.56 12.07 -22.44
N GLN A 292 -3.10 11.04 -21.73
CA GLN A 292 -3.92 10.07 -21.01
C GLN A 292 -4.85 10.70 -19.97
N TYR A 293 -4.42 11.82 -19.34
CA TYR A 293 -5.20 12.53 -18.34
C TYR A 293 -5.88 13.79 -18.89
N SER A 294 -6.05 13.90 -20.21
CA SER A 294 -6.70 15.04 -20.84
C SER A 294 -8.20 15.09 -20.55
N LYS A 295 -8.80 16.29 -20.68
CA LYS A 295 -10.26 16.46 -20.60
C LYS A 295 -10.99 15.60 -21.62
N GLN A 296 -10.45 15.50 -22.85
CA GLN A 296 -11.00 14.64 -23.89
C GLN A 296 -11.03 13.17 -23.44
N SER A 297 -9.94 12.67 -22.85
CA SER A 297 -9.88 11.31 -22.30
C SER A 297 -10.96 11.10 -21.23
N SER A 298 -11.11 12.06 -20.30
CA SER A 298 -12.14 11.99 -19.26
C SER A 298 -13.57 12.00 -19.82
N ASP A 299 -13.84 12.80 -20.86
CA ASP A 299 -15.15 12.85 -21.49
C ASP A 299 -15.43 11.57 -22.30
N MET A 300 -14.44 10.99 -22.97
CA MET A 300 -14.55 9.68 -23.63
C MET A 300 -14.78 8.55 -22.63
N ASP A 301 -14.16 8.58 -21.45
CA ASP A 301 -14.42 7.59 -20.38
C ASP A 301 -15.85 7.68 -19.87
N LYS A 302 -16.42 8.89 -19.76
CA LYS A 302 -17.84 9.04 -19.39
C LYS A 302 -18.75 8.47 -20.46
N GLU A 303 -18.48 8.77 -21.73
CA GLU A 303 -19.25 8.22 -22.85
C GLU A 303 -19.13 6.69 -22.90
N LEU A 304 -17.94 6.14 -22.65
CA LEU A 304 -17.74 4.69 -22.62
C LEU A 304 -18.57 3.99 -21.52
N VAL A 305 -18.73 4.64 -20.37
CA VAL A 305 -19.42 4.07 -19.20
C VAL A 305 -20.92 4.34 -19.20
N TYR A 306 -21.36 5.49 -19.74
CA TYR A 306 -22.74 5.98 -19.64
C TYR A 306 -23.43 6.29 -20.97
N GLY A 307 -22.70 6.28 -22.09
CA GLY A 307 -23.20 6.55 -23.44
C GLY A 307 -23.90 5.36 -24.09
#